data_AF-A0A6I5NP90-F1
#
_entry.id   AF-A0A6I5NP90-F1
#
_cell.length_a   1.000
_cell.length_b   1.000
_cell.length_c   1.000
_cell.angle_alpha   90.00
_cell.angle_beta   90.00
_cell.angle_gamma   90.00
#
_symmetry.space_group_name_H-M   'P 1'
#
loop_
_entity.id
_entity.type
_entity.pdbx_description
1 polymer ?
#
loop_
_entity_poly.entity_id
_entity_poly.type
_entity_poly.pdbx_seq_one_letter_code
_entity_poly.pdbx_strand_id
1 'polypeptide(L)'
;MLLLGCSQSELAELLGEPVEATSVTAAPPPDLQPYGLDGQLNESELRALLYLQFPQSYEAMKARFGFPAYRDGVADYYQLPNHRWVAIVYAGKTATGYRFSDSND
;
A
#
# COMPACT_ATOMS: atom_id res chain seq x y z
N MET A 1 44.62 -31.11 -6.61
CA MET A 1 44.44 -30.29 -5.41
C MET A 1 43.88 -28.95 -5.88
N LEU A 2 42.66 -28.62 -5.44
CA LEU A 2 41.91 -27.42 -5.83
C LEU A 2 42.69 -26.13 -5.50
N LEU A 3 42.47 -25.06 -6.27
CA LEU A 3 41.75 -23.86 -5.80
C LEU A 3 41.45 -22.92 -6.98
N LEU A 4 40.15 -22.78 -7.27
CA LEU A 4 39.57 -21.69 -8.05
C LEU A 4 39.75 -20.39 -7.24
N GLY A 5 40.26 -19.34 -7.88
CA GLY A 5 40.14 -17.96 -7.41
C GLY A 5 39.39 -17.14 -8.45
N CYS A 6 38.07 -17.04 -8.30
CA CYS A 6 37.26 -16.15 -9.13
C CYS A 6 37.55 -14.70 -8.73
N SER A 7 37.90 -13.90 -9.74
CA SER A 7 38.24 -12.49 -9.66
C SER A 7 37.06 -11.68 -9.10
N GLN A 8 37.32 -11.00 -7.99
CA GLN A 8 36.39 -10.15 -7.25
C GLN A 8 36.25 -8.79 -7.96
N SER A 9 35.70 -8.78 -9.19
CA SER A 9 35.58 -7.54 -9.98
C SER A 9 34.19 -7.32 -10.59
N GLU A 10 33.22 -8.20 -10.34
CA GLU A 10 31.88 -8.12 -10.94
C GLU A 10 30.77 -7.70 -9.95
N LEU A 11 31.09 -7.46 -8.68
CA LEU A 11 30.10 -7.13 -7.65
C LEU A 11 29.84 -5.63 -7.45
N ALA A 12 30.57 -4.75 -8.15
CA ALA A 12 30.42 -3.31 -7.98
C ALA A 12 29.31 -2.69 -8.85
N GLU A 13 28.71 -3.45 -9.78
CA GLU A 13 27.71 -2.94 -10.73
C GLU A 13 26.25 -3.31 -10.35
N LEU A 14 26.07 -4.05 -9.25
CA LEU A 14 24.75 -4.47 -8.72
C LEU A 14 24.26 -3.64 -7.53
N LEU A 15 25.09 -2.73 -7.02
CA LEU A 15 24.68 -1.79 -5.98
C LEU A 15 24.17 -0.52 -6.66
N GLY A 16 22.96 -0.66 -7.21
CA GLY A 16 22.14 0.47 -7.61
C GLY A 16 22.15 1.55 -6.54
N GLU A 17 22.15 2.78 -7.03
CA GLU A 17 22.19 4.02 -6.27
C GLU A 17 21.35 3.93 -4.99
N PRO A 18 21.81 4.47 -3.85
CA PRO A 18 20.95 4.56 -2.68
C PRO A 18 19.73 5.37 -3.10
N VAL A 19 18.59 4.70 -3.28
CA VAL A 19 17.32 5.36 -3.49
C VAL A 19 17.08 6.22 -2.27
N GLU A 20 17.40 7.50 -2.43
CA GLU A 20 16.99 8.56 -1.53
C GLU A 20 15.52 8.29 -1.22
N ALA A 21 15.23 7.99 0.05
CA ALA A 21 13.89 7.88 0.55
C ALA A 21 13.25 9.26 0.36
N THR A 22 12.70 9.48 -0.83
CA THR A 22 11.92 10.65 -1.17
C THR A 22 10.78 10.64 -0.18
N SER A 23 10.80 11.61 0.72
CA SER A 23 9.80 11.82 1.75
C SER A 23 8.42 11.66 1.11
N VAL A 24 7.71 10.60 1.50
CA VAL A 24 6.35 10.33 1.01
C VAL A 24 5.48 11.47 1.55
N THR A 25 5.19 12.45 0.70
CA THR A 25 4.32 13.57 1.05
C THR A 25 2.93 13.01 1.35
N ALA A 26 2.47 13.21 2.58
CA ALA A 26 1.38 12.47 3.22
C ALA A 26 -0.05 13.02 2.98
N ALA A 27 -0.28 13.84 1.94
CA ALA A 27 -1.63 14.34 1.66
C ALA A 27 -1.86 14.75 0.19
N PRO A 28 -3.00 14.36 -0.43
CA PRO A 28 -3.42 14.82 -1.75
C PRO A 28 -4.14 16.20 -1.71
N PRO A 29 -4.25 16.91 -2.85
CA PRO A 29 -4.77 18.29 -2.93
C PRO A 29 -6.30 18.43 -2.67
N PRO A 30 -6.77 19.63 -2.25
CA PRO A 30 -8.03 19.79 -1.50
C PRO A 30 -9.36 19.89 -2.29
N ASP A 31 -9.40 19.79 -3.62
CA ASP A 31 -10.60 20.17 -4.42
C ASP A 31 -11.22 19.03 -5.27
N LEU A 32 -11.69 17.95 -4.64
CA LEU A 32 -12.51 16.93 -5.33
C LEU A 32 -13.83 16.63 -4.60
N GLN A 33 -14.93 16.73 -5.36
CA GLN A 33 -16.33 16.61 -4.93
C GLN A 33 -16.74 15.16 -4.58
N PRO A 34 -17.82 14.97 -3.79
CA PRO A 34 -17.95 13.82 -2.91
C PRO A 34 -18.75 12.70 -3.55
N TYR A 35 -18.02 11.69 -4.02
CA TYR A 35 -18.29 10.26 -3.83
C TYR A 35 -16.89 9.61 -3.87
N GLY A 36 -16.75 8.28 -3.78
CA GLY A 36 -15.87 7.74 -4.81
C GLY A 36 -15.27 6.38 -4.57
N LEU A 37 -15.62 5.45 -5.45
CA LEU A 37 -14.78 4.89 -6.52
C LEU A 37 -13.23 5.01 -6.43
N ASP A 38 -12.67 6.06 -5.81
CA ASP A 38 -11.26 6.45 -5.84
C ASP A 38 -10.79 7.00 -4.47
N GLY A 39 -10.34 6.10 -3.59
CA GLY A 39 -9.35 6.38 -2.55
C GLY A 39 -9.82 6.80 -1.17
N GLN A 40 -11.12 6.85 -0.92
CA GLN A 40 -11.69 7.10 0.42
C GLN A 40 -12.67 6.01 0.80
N LEU A 41 -12.79 5.70 2.10
CA LEU A 41 -13.86 4.84 2.63
C LEU A 41 -14.83 5.68 3.46
N ASN A 42 -16.12 5.54 3.17
CA ASN A 42 -17.17 6.06 4.04
C ASN A 42 -17.40 5.15 5.27
N GLU A 43 -18.27 5.56 6.19
CA GLU A 43 -18.53 4.79 7.42
C GLU A 43 -19.10 3.39 7.15
N SER A 44 -19.91 3.22 6.11
CA SER A 44 -20.50 1.93 5.76
C SER A 44 -19.44 0.98 5.20
N GLU A 45 -18.55 1.50 4.36
CA GLU A 45 -17.41 0.76 3.81
C GLU A 45 -16.39 0.41 4.89
N LEU A 46 -16.11 1.33 5.81
CA LEU A 46 -15.27 1.07 6.97
C LEU A 46 -15.87 -0.05 7.83
N ARG A 47 -17.17 -0.02 8.13
CA ARG A 47 -17.84 -1.13 8.84
C ARG A 47 -17.74 -2.43 8.05
N ALA A 48 -17.95 -2.40 6.74
CA ALA A 48 -17.79 -3.56 5.88
C ALA A 48 -16.38 -4.15 5.94
N LEU A 49 -15.34 -3.30 5.98
CA LEU A 49 -13.94 -3.71 6.13
C LEU A 49 -13.69 -4.34 7.52
N LEU A 50 -14.22 -3.74 8.59
CA LEU A 50 -14.06 -4.24 9.97
C LEU A 50 -14.65 -5.65 10.16
N TYR A 51 -15.75 -5.97 9.47
CA TYR A 51 -16.40 -7.29 9.52
C TYR A 51 -15.99 -8.23 8.38
N LEU A 52 -15.07 -7.81 7.52
CA LEU A 52 -14.62 -8.62 6.40
C LEU A 52 -13.77 -9.78 6.91
N GLN A 53 -14.10 -10.99 6.46
CA GLN A 53 -13.26 -12.16 6.74
C GLN A 53 -12.11 -12.19 5.74
N PHE A 54 -10.88 -12.15 6.23
CA PHE A 54 -9.68 -12.31 5.43
C PHE A 54 -9.28 -13.81 5.37
N PRO A 55 -8.63 -14.26 4.29
CA PRO A 55 -8.12 -13.48 3.15
C PRO A 55 -9.19 -13.16 2.09
N GLN A 56 -8.93 -12.11 1.29
CA GLN A 56 -9.76 -11.71 0.14
C GLN A 56 -8.90 -11.51 -1.09
N SER A 57 -9.46 -11.72 -2.29
CA SER A 57 -8.73 -11.45 -3.53
C SER A 57 -8.66 -9.95 -3.82
N TYR A 58 -7.61 -9.49 -4.48
CA TYR A 58 -7.49 -8.09 -4.89
C TYR A 58 -8.70 -7.60 -5.71
N GLU A 59 -9.18 -8.42 -6.65
CA GLU A 59 -10.36 -8.06 -7.44
C GLU A 59 -11.62 -7.92 -6.58
N ALA A 60 -11.80 -8.76 -5.55
CA ALA A 60 -12.92 -8.64 -4.62
C ALA A 60 -12.81 -7.37 -3.75
N MET A 61 -11.60 -7.04 -3.29
CA MET A 61 -11.35 -5.80 -2.55
C MET A 61 -11.64 -4.57 -3.40
N LYS A 62 -11.10 -4.54 -4.62
CA LYS A 62 -11.31 -3.45 -5.58
C LYS A 62 -12.78 -3.31 -5.99
N ALA A 63 -13.47 -4.43 -6.23
CA ALA A 63 -14.89 -4.41 -6.56
C ALA A 63 -15.76 -3.87 -5.41
N ARG A 64 -15.34 -4.09 -4.16
CA ARG A 64 -16.08 -3.67 -2.97
C ARG A 64 -15.75 -2.25 -2.49
N PHE A 65 -14.48 -1.86 -2.55
CA PHE A 65 -13.96 -0.63 -1.94
C PHE A 65 -13.41 0.38 -2.96
N GLY A 66 -13.43 0.05 -4.26
CA GLY A 66 -12.88 0.91 -5.30
C GLY A 66 -11.35 0.93 -5.34
N PHE A 67 -10.80 1.86 -6.11
CA PHE A 67 -9.35 2.08 -6.16
C PHE A 67 -8.87 2.80 -4.89
N PRO A 68 -7.65 2.54 -4.40
CA PRO A 68 -7.10 3.26 -3.26
C PRO A 68 -6.61 4.66 -3.64
N ALA A 69 -6.45 5.54 -2.65
CA ALA A 69 -5.88 6.87 -2.85
C ALA A 69 -4.39 6.77 -3.17
N TYR A 70 -3.75 5.78 -2.56
CA TYR A 70 -2.36 5.45 -2.79
C TYR A 70 -2.18 3.94 -2.68
N ARG A 71 -1.30 3.39 -3.52
CA ARG A 71 -0.89 1.99 -3.46
C ARG A 71 0.64 1.93 -3.44
N ASP A 72 1.17 1.13 -2.53
CA ASP A 72 2.57 0.70 -2.58
C ASP A 72 2.65 -0.78 -3.03
N GLY A 73 3.84 -1.38 -2.98
CA GLY A 73 4.04 -2.77 -3.42
C GLY A 73 3.27 -3.83 -2.61
N VAL A 74 2.76 -3.48 -1.43
CA VAL A 74 2.15 -4.42 -0.47
C VAL A 74 0.85 -3.92 0.17
N ALA A 75 0.41 -2.69 -0.10
CA ALA A 75 -0.75 -2.11 0.57
C ALA A 75 -1.54 -1.10 -0.28
N ASP A 76 -2.85 -1.09 -0.03
CA ASP A 76 -3.81 -0.11 -0.54
C ASP A 76 -4.23 0.82 0.58
N TYR A 77 -4.02 2.12 0.39
CA TYR A 77 -4.30 3.14 1.39
C TYR A 77 -5.57 3.90 1.02
N TYR A 78 -6.49 3.96 1.97
CA TYR A 78 -7.73 4.70 1.87
C TYR A 78 -7.83 5.70 3.01
N GLN A 79 -8.35 6.89 2.69
CA GLN A 79 -8.64 7.90 3.70
C GLN A 79 -10.02 7.65 4.33
N LEU A 80 -10.13 7.92 5.63
CA LEU A 80 -11.37 7.82 6.39
C LEU A 80 -11.97 9.22 6.63
N PRO A 81 -13.27 9.34 6.97
CA PRO A 81 -13.94 10.63 7.12
C PRO A 81 -13.37 11.50 8.25
N ASN A 82 -12.63 10.91 9.19
CA ASN A 82 -11.97 11.58 10.31
C ASN A 82 -10.51 11.94 10.02
N HIS A 83 -10.11 11.99 8.74
CA HIS A 83 -8.74 12.24 8.27
C HIS A 83 -7.70 11.19 8.69
N ARG A 84 -8.12 10.11 9.35
CA ARG A 84 -7.27 8.94 9.57
C ARG A 84 -7.19 8.11 8.31
N TRP A 85 -6.27 7.15 8.30
CA TRP A 85 -6.05 6.28 7.16
C TRP A 85 -6.23 4.82 7.54
N VAL A 86 -6.59 4.02 6.55
CA VAL A 86 -6.55 2.57 6.65
C VAL A 86 -5.76 2.01 5.49
N ALA A 87 -4.85 1.09 5.78
CA ALA A 87 -4.08 0.37 4.79
C ALA A 87 -4.55 -1.09 4.76
N ILE A 88 -5.01 -1.56 3.60
CA ILE A 88 -5.32 -2.95 3.33
C ILE A 88 -4.03 -3.61 2.85
N VAL A 89 -3.57 -4.65 3.55
CA VAL A 89 -2.27 -5.27 3.33
C VAL A 89 -2.42 -6.51 2.46
N TYR A 90 -1.49 -6.72 1.53
CA TYR A 90 -1.49 -7.79 0.56
C TYR A 90 -0.24 -8.68 0.64
N ALA A 91 -0.45 -9.97 0.44
CA ALA A 91 0.58 -10.92 0.05
C ALA A 91 0.32 -11.30 -1.43
N GLY A 92 1.07 -10.67 -2.35
CA GLY A 92 0.79 -10.77 -3.78
C GLY A 92 -0.57 -10.17 -4.13
N LYS A 93 -1.49 -10.99 -4.68
CA LYS A 93 -2.86 -10.56 -5.04
C LYS A 93 -3.90 -10.88 -3.96
N THR A 94 -3.47 -11.25 -2.76
CA THR A 94 -4.35 -11.67 -1.67
C THR A 94 -4.26 -10.66 -0.54
N ALA A 95 -5.36 -9.96 -0.25
CA ALA A 95 -5.49 -9.14 0.94
C ALA A 95 -5.52 -10.06 2.17
N THR A 96 -4.64 -9.79 3.14
CA THR A 96 -4.47 -10.59 4.35
C THR A 96 -4.98 -9.90 5.61
N GLY A 97 -5.23 -8.59 5.54
CA GLY A 97 -5.80 -7.82 6.64
C GLY A 97 -5.78 -6.33 6.37
N TYR A 98 -5.99 -5.55 7.42
CA TYR A 98 -5.89 -4.09 7.40
C TYR A 98 -5.23 -3.54 8.67
N ARG A 99 -4.71 -2.32 8.58
CA ARG A 99 -4.17 -1.55 9.72
C ARG A 99 -4.65 -0.11 9.63
N PHE A 100 -4.98 0.49 10.77
CA PHE A 100 -5.20 1.93 10.83
C PHE A 100 -3.85 2.64 10.92
N SER A 101 -3.72 3.76 10.22
CA SER A 101 -2.60 4.69 10.35
C SER A 101 -3.14 6.03 10.81
N ASP A 102 -2.59 6.53 11.90
CA ASP A 102 -2.75 7.92 12.31
C ASP A 102 -1.68 8.67 11.52
N SER A 103 -2.01 9.19 10.34
CA SER A 103 -1.03 9.87 9.49
C SER A 103 -0.36 11.03 10.23
N ASN A 104 0.84 10.78 10.77
CA ASN A 104 1.77 11.78 11.29
C ASN A 104 3.15 11.21 11.72
N ASP A 105 3.73 10.26 10.98
CA ASP A 105 5.16 9.91 11.13
C ASP A 105 5.92 10.21 9.83
#